data_AF-A0AAD4BVL3-F1
#
_entry.id   AF-A0AAD4BVL3-F1
#
_cell.length_a   1.000
_cell.length_b   1.000
_cell.length_c   1.000
_cell.angle_alpha   90.00
_cell.angle_beta   90.00
_cell.angle_gamma   90.00
#
_symmetry.space_group_name_H-M   'P 1'
#
loop_
_entity.id
_entity.type
_entity.pdbx_description
1 polymer ?
#
loop_
_entity_poly.entity_id
_entity_poly.type
_entity_poly.pdbx_seq_one_letter_code
_entity_poly.pdbx_strand_id
1 'polypeptide(L)'
;MTAAAGLHTILVLSNLAVHRPQNLFTRLRIPINTHVDRIKSLLMREVGFNTMGEPGAIVIPLEIPKDVETLLIKLGVHGSRDIYVRFGQCAIQTCSYCSSITDYTILVLSGILLDYLRTATLLLLLTTNINGRQRWRTNVLGALTCAFLAEVYVFASASAVPLEKDAQTAFMWHDNLFLARNILFLVLPAFIQMLPAIYPPPPASVALAAVLGRLERTLPRAQLLRYFRPAILRHPHTRERAVEFWTKDAADGAAARSNPNVQMTASKLGFGFASPVSSGDNGGQESLLRVNARMAVQSLKPLFMPPAN
;
A
#
# COMPACT_ATOMS: atom_id res chain seq x y z
N MET A 1 -12.64 10.21 10.22
CA MET A 1 -11.72 9.58 9.24
C MET A 1 -12.02 8.09 9.08
N THR A 2 -12.06 7.30 10.16
CA THR A 2 -12.52 5.90 10.15
C THR A 2 -13.92 5.74 9.55
N ALA A 3 -14.85 6.65 9.86
CA ALA A 3 -16.19 6.68 9.27
C ALA A 3 -16.20 6.86 7.73
N ALA A 4 -15.32 7.69 7.18
CA ALA A 4 -15.24 7.92 5.73
C ALA A 4 -14.74 6.66 5.00
N ALA A 5 -13.75 5.99 5.57
CA ALA A 5 -13.29 4.72 5.05
C ALA A 5 -14.33 3.60 5.22
N GLY A 6 -15.03 3.55 6.35
CA GLY A 6 -16.13 2.60 6.58
C GLY A 6 -17.29 2.81 5.60
N LEU A 7 -17.66 4.06 5.33
CA LEU A 7 -18.66 4.39 4.32
C LEU A 7 -18.20 3.94 2.93
N HIS A 8 -16.93 4.18 2.58
CA HIS A 8 -16.37 3.72 1.32
C HIS A 8 -16.33 2.20 1.18
N THR A 9 -15.94 1.47 2.25
CA THR A 9 -15.95 0.00 2.20
C THR A 9 -17.36 -0.53 2.05
N ILE A 10 -18.36 0.05 2.73
CA ILE A 10 -19.78 -0.31 2.55
C ILE A 10 -20.23 -0.01 1.12
N LEU A 11 -19.86 1.15 0.56
CA LEU A 11 -20.21 1.52 -0.81
C LEU A 11 -19.60 0.54 -1.83
N VAL A 12 -18.30 0.22 -1.71
CA VAL A 12 -17.63 -0.76 -2.58
C VAL A 12 -18.25 -2.15 -2.42
N LEU A 13 -18.56 -2.57 -1.18
CA LEU A 13 -19.23 -3.84 -0.91
C LEU A 13 -20.63 -3.89 -1.52
N SER A 14 -21.39 -2.78 -1.40
CA SER A 14 -22.71 -2.65 -1.99
C SER A 14 -22.67 -2.67 -3.51
N ASN A 15 -21.65 -2.07 -4.12
CA ASN A 15 -21.41 -2.16 -5.56
C ASN A 15 -21.06 -3.59 -5.99
N LEU A 16 -20.25 -4.30 -5.20
CA LEU A 16 -19.89 -5.70 -5.48
C LEU A 16 -21.12 -6.65 -5.35
N ALA A 17 -22.01 -6.37 -4.39
CA ALA A 17 -23.17 -7.21 -4.10
C ALA A 17 -24.37 -6.90 -5.03
N VAL A 18 -24.67 -5.62 -5.26
CA VAL A 18 -25.87 -5.17 -5.98
C VAL A 18 -25.57 -4.87 -7.45
N HIS A 19 -24.43 -4.24 -7.74
CA HIS A 19 -24.07 -3.76 -9.08
C HIS A 19 -23.04 -4.67 -9.77
N ARG A 20 -22.96 -5.94 -9.38
CA ARG A 20 -22.10 -6.90 -10.08
C ARG A 20 -22.49 -6.90 -11.56
N PRO A 21 -21.53 -6.75 -12.50
CA PRO A 21 -21.83 -6.80 -13.92
C PRO A 21 -22.63 -8.06 -14.22
N GLN A 22 -23.85 -7.86 -14.73
CA GLN A 22 -24.72 -8.97 -15.06
C GLN A 22 -24.19 -9.58 -16.36
N ASN A 23 -23.54 -10.73 -16.22
CA ASN A 23 -23.12 -11.51 -17.37
C ASN A 23 -24.19 -12.54 -17.69
N LEU A 24 -24.85 -12.32 -18.83
CA LEU A 24 -25.94 -13.16 -19.31
C LEU A 24 -25.48 -14.61 -19.52
N PHE A 25 -24.26 -14.83 -20.02
CA PHE A 25 -23.73 -16.16 -20.30
C PHE A 25 -23.39 -16.91 -19.01
N THR A 26 -22.80 -16.21 -18.03
CA THR A 26 -22.49 -16.78 -16.71
C THR A 26 -23.77 -17.11 -15.93
N ARG A 27 -24.77 -16.22 -15.99
CA ARG A 27 -26.06 -16.41 -15.31
C ARG A 27 -26.85 -17.60 -15.88
N LEU A 28 -26.94 -17.69 -17.21
CA LEU A 28 -27.66 -18.76 -17.91
C LEU A 28 -26.83 -20.05 -18.04
N ARG A 29 -25.55 -20.04 -17.67
CA ARG A 29 -24.58 -21.14 -17.83
C ARG A 29 -24.53 -21.68 -19.26
N ILE A 30 -24.49 -20.77 -20.23
CA ILE A 30 -24.45 -21.10 -21.66
C ILE A 30 -23.13 -20.65 -22.30
N PRO A 31 -22.62 -21.39 -23.30
CA PRO A 31 -21.43 -20.97 -24.02
C PRO A 31 -21.71 -19.70 -24.83
N ILE A 32 -20.68 -18.87 -25.02
CA ILE A 32 -20.83 -17.61 -25.77
C ILE A 32 -21.25 -17.82 -27.23
N ASN A 33 -20.97 -19.00 -27.78
CA ASN A 33 -21.32 -19.35 -29.15
C ASN A 33 -22.82 -19.71 -29.34
N THR A 34 -23.62 -19.72 -28.27
CA THR A 34 -25.05 -20.06 -28.34
C THR A 34 -25.83 -19.16 -29.29
N HIS A 35 -26.73 -19.72 -30.10
CA HIS A 35 -27.58 -18.95 -31.01
C HIS A 35 -28.53 -18.01 -30.24
N VAL A 36 -28.81 -16.83 -30.78
CA VAL A 36 -29.61 -15.79 -30.10
C VAL A 36 -31.03 -16.29 -29.80
N ASP A 37 -31.63 -17.09 -30.67
CA ASP A 37 -32.97 -17.66 -30.43
C ASP A 37 -33.02 -18.57 -29.20
N ARG A 38 -31.93 -19.33 -28.97
CA ARG A 38 -31.81 -20.18 -27.78
C ARG A 38 -31.59 -19.34 -26.52
N ILE A 39 -30.87 -18.23 -26.63
CA ILE A 39 -30.75 -17.26 -25.53
C ILE A 39 -32.13 -16.68 -25.19
N LYS A 40 -32.89 -16.26 -26.20
CA LYS A 40 -34.22 -15.69 -26.07
C LYS A 40 -35.19 -16.69 -25.41
N SER A 41 -35.16 -17.96 -25.82
CA SER A 41 -36.02 -18.99 -25.22
C SER A 41 -35.65 -19.32 -23.77
N LEU A 42 -34.36 -19.31 -23.43
CA LEU A 42 -33.90 -19.50 -22.05
C LEU A 42 -34.26 -18.31 -21.15
N LEU A 43 -34.15 -17.08 -21.65
CA LEU A 43 -34.59 -15.88 -20.92
C LEU A 43 -36.09 -15.91 -20.65
N MET A 44 -36.91 -16.28 -21.66
CA MET A 44 -38.35 -16.44 -21.47
C MET A 44 -38.65 -17.50 -20.40
N ARG A 45 -37.89 -18.60 -20.38
CA ARG A 45 -38.03 -19.63 -19.35
C ARG A 45 -37.66 -19.12 -17.94
N GLU A 46 -36.60 -18.33 -17.79
CA GLU A 46 -36.14 -17.82 -16.48
C GLU A 46 -37.09 -16.76 -15.90
N VAL A 47 -37.72 -15.94 -16.75
CA VAL A 47 -38.72 -14.94 -16.34
C VAL A 47 -40.01 -15.59 -15.82
N GLY A 48 -40.11 -16.92 -15.85
CA GLY A 48 -41.25 -17.63 -15.28
C GLY A 48 -42.45 -17.69 -16.22
N PHE A 49 -42.23 -17.64 -17.55
CA PHE A 49 -43.20 -18.19 -18.50
C PHE A 49 -43.25 -19.71 -18.32
N ASN A 50 -43.81 -20.16 -17.19
CA ASN A 50 -44.27 -21.52 -17.02
C ASN A 50 -45.48 -21.69 -17.93
N THR A 51 -45.22 -22.07 -19.16
CA THR A 51 -46.14 -22.77 -20.06
C THR A 51 -46.47 -24.16 -19.50
N MET A 52 -46.95 -24.21 -18.24
CA MET A 52 -47.57 -25.39 -17.66
C MET A 52 -48.76 -24.96 -16.81
N GLY A 53 -49.92 -24.84 -17.46
CA GLY A 53 -51.06 -25.63 -17.00
C GLY A 53 -52.17 -24.96 -16.17
N GLU A 54 -52.43 -23.66 -16.29
CA GLU A 54 -53.75 -23.14 -15.92
C GLU A 54 -54.56 -22.82 -17.19
N PRO A 55 -55.49 -23.69 -17.60
CA PRO A 55 -56.42 -23.40 -18.70
C PRO A 55 -57.35 -22.26 -18.26
N GLY A 56 -56.94 -21.02 -18.55
CA GLY A 56 -57.70 -19.82 -18.19
C GLY A 56 -56.85 -18.59 -17.81
N ALA A 57 -55.54 -18.77 -17.59
CA ALA A 57 -54.66 -17.64 -17.28
C ALA A 57 -54.42 -16.80 -18.54
N ILE A 58 -54.80 -15.51 -18.48
CA ILE A 58 -54.59 -14.52 -19.53
C ILE A 58 -53.07 -14.44 -19.79
N VAL A 59 -52.63 -14.97 -20.93
CA VAL A 59 -51.27 -14.81 -21.43
C VAL A 59 -51.12 -13.36 -21.83
N ILE A 60 -50.73 -12.50 -20.89
CA ILE A 60 -50.26 -11.16 -21.23
C ILE A 60 -48.91 -11.40 -21.92
N PRO A 61 -48.75 -11.06 -23.22
CA PRO A 61 -47.45 -11.10 -23.84
C PRO A 61 -46.58 -10.06 -23.13
N LEU A 62 -45.77 -10.52 -22.17
CA LEU A 62 -44.82 -9.64 -21.50
C LEU A 62 -43.74 -9.32 -22.54
N GLU A 63 -43.85 -8.12 -23.10
CA GLU A 63 -42.91 -7.60 -24.08
C GLU A 63 -41.52 -7.57 -23.44
N ILE A 64 -40.54 -8.14 -24.14
CA ILE A 64 -39.15 -8.10 -23.67
C ILE A 64 -38.75 -6.63 -23.55
N PRO A 65 -38.11 -6.21 -22.44
CA PRO A 65 -37.60 -4.84 -22.34
C PRO A 65 -36.74 -4.50 -23.56
N LYS A 66 -36.99 -3.34 -24.17
CA LYS A 66 -36.33 -2.89 -25.42
C LYS A 66 -34.80 -2.92 -25.33
N ASP A 67 -34.24 -2.72 -24.15
CA ASP A 67 -32.79 -2.77 -23.89
C ASP A 67 -32.21 -4.19 -24.03
N VAL A 68 -32.99 -5.20 -23.66
CA VAL A 68 -32.60 -6.61 -23.80
C VAL A 68 -32.76 -7.04 -25.26
N GLU A 69 -33.82 -6.61 -25.93
CA GLU A 69 -34.00 -6.87 -27.37
C GLU A 69 -32.88 -6.25 -28.19
N THR A 70 -32.52 -4.99 -27.92
CA THR A 70 -31.41 -4.29 -28.57
C THR A 70 -30.10 -5.04 -28.35
N LEU A 71 -29.85 -5.55 -27.15
CA LEU A 71 -28.68 -6.37 -26.83
C LEU A 71 -28.69 -7.69 -27.61
N LEU A 72 -29.83 -8.39 -27.69
CA LEU A 72 -29.94 -9.66 -28.43
C LEU A 72 -29.73 -9.45 -29.94
N ILE A 73 -30.28 -8.36 -30.50
CA ILE A 73 -30.07 -7.97 -31.90
C ILE A 73 -28.57 -7.73 -32.15
N LYS A 74 -27.92 -6.94 -31.29
CA LYS A 74 -26.47 -6.68 -31.41
C LYS A 74 -25.65 -7.96 -31.30
N LEU A 75 -25.96 -8.85 -30.34
CA LEU A 75 -25.29 -10.15 -30.15
C LEU A 75 -25.47 -11.13 -31.33
N GLY A 76 -26.48 -10.90 -32.18
CA GLY A 76 -26.70 -11.67 -33.40
C GLY A 76 -25.74 -11.31 -34.53
N VAL A 77 -25.18 -10.10 -34.52
CA VAL A 77 -24.19 -9.67 -35.52
C VAL A 77 -22.86 -10.37 -35.27
N HIS A 78 -22.29 -10.99 -36.30
CA HIS A 78 -20.97 -11.62 -36.21
C HIS A 78 -19.91 -10.61 -35.72
N GLY A 79 -19.10 -11.00 -34.74
CA GLY A 79 -18.06 -10.14 -34.13
C GLY A 79 -18.51 -9.33 -32.90
N SER A 80 -19.82 -9.09 -32.71
CA SER A 80 -20.34 -8.38 -31.52
C SER A 80 -20.07 -9.12 -30.20
N ARG A 81 -19.94 -10.45 -30.26
CA ARG A 81 -19.67 -11.30 -29.09
C ARG A 81 -18.28 -11.05 -28.53
N ASP A 82 -17.29 -10.77 -29.38
CA ASP A 82 -15.95 -10.39 -28.93
C ASP A 82 -15.99 -9.04 -28.18
N ILE A 83 -16.77 -8.07 -28.70
CA ILE A 83 -17.04 -6.81 -28.01
C ILE A 83 -17.74 -7.07 -26.65
N TYR A 84 -18.69 -8.01 -26.59
CA TYR A 84 -19.37 -8.37 -25.34
C TYR A 84 -18.41 -8.93 -24.28
N VAL A 85 -17.49 -9.85 -24.65
CA VAL A 85 -16.51 -10.40 -23.69
C VAL A 85 -15.64 -9.29 -23.09
N ARG A 86 -15.29 -8.28 -23.88
CA ARG A 86 -14.36 -7.21 -23.51
C ARG A 86 -15.00 -6.12 -22.68
N PHE A 87 -16.16 -5.61 -23.10
CA PHE A 87 -16.80 -4.42 -22.51
C PHE A 87 -17.98 -4.78 -21.59
N GLY A 88 -18.49 -6.00 -21.70
CA GLY A 88 -19.63 -6.47 -20.95
C GLY A 88 -20.98 -5.95 -21.47
N GLN A 89 -22.02 -6.40 -20.79
CA GLN A 89 -23.41 -6.11 -21.15
C GLN A 89 -23.75 -4.61 -21.07
N CYS A 90 -23.32 -3.94 -20.01
CA CYS A 90 -23.69 -2.54 -19.75
C CYS A 90 -23.26 -1.61 -20.88
N ALA A 91 -22.04 -1.75 -21.39
CA ALA A 91 -21.52 -0.91 -22.47
C ALA A 91 -22.32 -1.05 -23.78
N ILE A 92 -22.74 -2.29 -24.10
CA ILE A 92 -23.52 -2.59 -25.32
C ILE A 92 -24.95 -2.06 -25.21
N GLN A 93 -25.54 -2.10 -24.02
CA GLN A 93 -26.89 -1.61 -23.75
C GLN A 93 -26.95 -0.08 -23.71
N THR A 94 -25.99 0.55 -23.03
CA THR A 94 -26.00 2.00 -22.80
C THR A 94 -25.63 2.80 -24.05
N CYS A 95 -24.77 2.27 -24.93
CA CYS A 95 -24.36 2.99 -26.12
C CYS A 95 -25.14 2.56 -27.36
N SER A 96 -26.15 3.35 -27.74
CA SER A 96 -26.89 3.15 -29.00
C SER A 96 -26.05 3.50 -30.24
N TYR A 97 -25.15 4.49 -30.14
CA TYR A 97 -24.39 5.03 -31.28
C TYR A 97 -22.99 4.43 -31.48
N CYS A 98 -22.52 3.56 -30.58
CA CYS A 98 -21.18 2.98 -30.67
C CYS A 98 -21.15 1.90 -31.77
N SER A 99 -20.35 2.16 -32.82
CA SER A 99 -20.14 1.22 -33.92
C SER A 99 -18.71 0.68 -33.97
N SER A 100 -17.74 1.47 -33.46
CA SER A 100 -16.33 1.10 -33.43
C SER A 100 -15.90 0.63 -32.04
N ILE A 101 -14.83 -0.17 -31.99
CA ILE A 101 -14.20 -0.60 -30.72
C ILE A 101 -13.76 0.63 -29.92
N THR A 102 -13.26 1.67 -30.58
CA THR A 102 -12.81 2.92 -29.96
C THR A 102 -13.92 3.68 -29.24
N ASP A 103 -15.16 3.61 -29.73
CA ASP A 103 -16.29 4.27 -29.06
C ASP A 103 -16.60 3.58 -27.72
N TYR A 104 -16.59 2.26 -27.72
CA TYR A 104 -16.79 1.46 -26.50
C TYR A 104 -15.63 1.62 -25.51
N THR A 105 -14.37 1.73 -25.99
CA THR A 105 -13.23 1.95 -25.09
C THR A 105 -13.32 3.30 -24.39
N ILE A 106 -13.65 4.38 -25.09
CA ILE A 106 -13.77 5.71 -24.48
C ILE A 106 -14.88 5.71 -23.43
N LEU A 107 -16.03 5.12 -23.75
CA LEU A 107 -17.17 5.04 -22.83
C LEU A 107 -16.79 4.30 -21.54
N VAL A 108 -16.23 3.08 -21.66
CA VAL A 108 -15.87 2.27 -20.49
C VAL A 108 -14.70 2.87 -19.71
N LEU A 109 -13.70 3.39 -20.42
CA LEU A 109 -12.52 4.01 -19.80
C LEU A 109 -12.89 5.23 -18.97
N SER A 110 -13.89 6.02 -19.41
CA SER A 110 -14.36 7.17 -18.64
C SER A 110 -14.94 6.76 -17.27
N GLY A 111 -15.68 5.65 -17.22
CA GLY A 111 -16.20 5.08 -15.98
C GLY A 111 -15.08 4.56 -15.08
N ILE A 112 -14.12 3.82 -15.64
CA ILE A 112 -12.95 3.31 -14.91
C ILE A 112 -12.15 4.49 -14.32
N LEU A 113 -11.88 5.52 -15.11
CA LEU A 113 -11.15 6.70 -14.67
C LEU A 113 -11.85 7.39 -13.50
N LEU A 114 -13.17 7.54 -13.56
CA LEU A 114 -13.96 8.17 -12.50
C LEU A 114 -13.89 7.37 -11.19
N ASP A 115 -13.97 6.04 -11.27
CA ASP A 115 -13.82 5.14 -10.13
C ASP A 115 -12.43 5.27 -9.47
N TYR A 116 -11.38 5.33 -10.27
CA TYR A 116 -10.00 5.54 -9.80
C TYR A 116 -9.83 6.93 -9.18
N LEU A 117 -10.38 7.98 -9.78
CA LEU A 117 -10.35 9.34 -9.23
C LEU A 117 -11.07 9.41 -7.89
N ARG A 118 -12.27 8.81 -7.79
CA ARG A 118 -13.01 8.72 -6.53
C ARG A 118 -12.18 8.03 -5.45
N THR A 119 -11.56 6.90 -5.76
CA THR A 119 -10.72 6.19 -4.80
C THR A 119 -9.48 7.01 -4.44
N ALA A 120 -8.84 7.69 -5.41
CA ALA A 120 -7.71 8.58 -5.18
C ALA A 120 -8.05 9.71 -4.21
N THR A 121 -9.22 10.36 -4.37
CA THR A 121 -9.65 11.45 -3.46
C THR A 121 -9.80 10.96 -2.02
N LEU A 122 -10.33 9.75 -1.83
CA LEU A 122 -10.44 9.15 -0.50
C LEU A 122 -9.07 8.80 0.09
N LEU A 123 -8.16 8.23 -0.70
CA LEU A 123 -6.80 7.92 -0.25
C LEU A 123 -6.03 9.19 0.11
N LEU A 124 -6.21 10.26 -0.66
CA LEU A 124 -5.64 11.58 -0.36
C LEU A 124 -6.19 12.12 0.97
N LEU A 125 -7.50 11.98 1.22
CA LEU A 125 -8.12 12.37 2.47
C LEU A 125 -7.56 11.57 3.67
N LEU A 126 -7.38 10.25 3.50
CA LEU A 126 -6.83 9.37 4.53
C LEU A 126 -5.33 9.59 4.80
N THR A 127 -4.57 10.04 3.80
CA THR A 127 -3.12 10.28 3.88
C THR A 127 -2.76 11.74 4.17
N THR A 128 -3.72 12.53 4.65
CA THR A 128 -3.48 13.91 5.09
C THR A 128 -2.48 14.00 6.25
N ASN A 129 -1.84 15.17 6.39
CA ASN A 129 -0.80 15.43 7.40
C ASN A 129 -1.33 15.25 8.82
N ILE A 130 -2.61 15.51 9.04
CA ILE A 130 -3.31 15.36 10.32
C ILE A 130 -3.18 13.92 10.84
N ASN A 131 -3.16 12.93 9.93
CA ASN A 131 -3.07 11.52 10.29
C ASN A 131 -1.63 11.02 10.45
N GLY A 132 -0.61 11.86 10.24
CA GLY A 132 0.79 11.42 10.29
C GLY A 132 1.15 10.38 9.22
N ARG A 133 0.45 10.36 8.08
CA ARG A 133 0.67 9.36 7.02
C ARG A 133 1.06 9.96 5.68
N GLN A 134 1.57 11.18 5.72
CA GLN A 134 1.97 11.94 4.54
C GLN A 134 3.02 11.21 3.68
N ARG A 135 3.95 10.47 4.30
CA ARG A 135 4.97 9.68 3.58
C ARG A 135 4.37 8.59 2.68
N TRP A 136 3.20 8.05 3.03
CA TRP A 136 2.53 7.02 2.24
C TRP A 136 1.76 7.59 1.07
N ARG A 137 1.51 8.91 1.03
CA ARG A 137 0.70 9.55 -0.01
C ARG A 137 1.27 9.30 -1.41
N THR A 138 2.56 9.52 -1.61
CA THR A 138 3.22 9.31 -2.91
C THR A 138 3.23 7.84 -3.31
N ASN A 139 3.50 6.94 -2.36
CA ASN A 139 3.54 5.50 -2.63
C ASN A 139 2.16 4.94 -2.98
N VAL A 140 1.13 5.34 -2.23
CA VAL A 140 -0.26 4.92 -2.46
C VAL A 140 -0.80 5.48 -3.77
N LEU A 141 -0.55 6.77 -4.04
CA LEU A 141 -0.99 7.37 -5.31
C LEU A 141 -0.24 6.74 -6.49
N GLY A 142 1.06 6.49 -6.35
CA GLY A 142 1.87 5.78 -7.33
C GLY A 142 1.37 4.36 -7.59
N ALA A 143 1.05 3.61 -6.53
CA ALA A 143 0.47 2.27 -6.66
C ALA A 143 -0.89 2.30 -7.37
N LEU A 144 -1.75 3.28 -7.04
CA LEU A 144 -3.04 3.45 -7.68
C LEU A 144 -2.89 3.81 -9.17
N THR A 145 -1.97 4.71 -9.52
CA THR A 145 -1.68 5.06 -10.92
C THR A 145 -1.11 3.87 -11.69
N CYS A 146 -0.22 3.07 -11.08
CA CYS A 146 0.29 1.85 -11.70
C CYS A 146 -0.82 0.83 -11.92
N ALA A 147 -1.74 0.67 -10.97
CA ALA A 147 -2.89 -0.23 -11.12
C ALA A 147 -3.82 0.23 -12.25
N PHE A 148 -4.10 1.52 -12.36
CA PHE A 148 -4.87 2.08 -13.47
C PHE A 148 -4.20 1.82 -14.82
N LEU A 149 -2.91 2.11 -14.95
CA LEU A 149 -2.16 1.84 -16.18
C LEU A 149 -2.10 0.35 -16.52
N ALA A 150 -1.95 -0.52 -15.52
CA ALA A 150 -1.97 -1.97 -15.70
C ALA A 150 -3.35 -2.45 -16.17
N GLU A 151 -4.44 -1.94 -15.60
CA GLU A 151 -5.80 -2.26 -16.05
C GLU A 151 -6.04 -1.79 -17.49
N VAL A 152 -5.64 -0.56 -17.84
CA VAL A 152 -5.74 -0.04 -19.21
C VAL A 152 -4.91 -0.88 -20.19
N TYR A 153 -3.71 -1.29 -19.78
CA TYR A 153 -2.85 -2.14 -20.60
C TYR A 153 -3.45 -3.54 -20.80
N VAL A 154 -3.95 -4.17 -19.75
CA VAL A 154 -4.63 -5.48 -19.83
C VAL A 154 -5.88 -5.36 -20.70
N PHE A 155 -6.65 -4.30 -20.54
CA PHE A 155 -7.83 -4.03 -21.35
C PHE A 155 -7.49 -3.83 -22.83
N ALA A 156 -6.41 -3.10 -23.14
CA ALA A 156 -5.92 -2.90 -24.50
C ALA A 156 -5.31 -4.17 -25.11
N SER A 157 -4.60 -4.99 -24.32
CA SER A 157 -3.93 -6.21 -24.81
C SER A 157 -4.86 -7.41 -24.92
N ALA A 158 -5.92 -7.48 -24.09
CA ALA A 158 -6.98 -8.47 -24.20
C ALA A 158 -7.67 -8.45 -25.57
N SER A 159 -7.48 -7.38 -26.35
CA SER A 159 -8.02 -7.25 -27.70
C SER A 159 -7.41 -8.20 -28.74
N ALA A 160 -6.29 -8.83 -28.43
CA ALA A 160 -5.55 -9.69 -29.36
C ALA A 160 -5.78 -11.19 -29.14
N VAL A 161 -6.51 -11.59 -28.09
CA VAL A 161 -6.68 -13.01 -27.74
C VAL A 161 -7.86 -13.58 -28.54
N PRO A 162 -7.63 -14.54 -29.46
CA PRO A 162 -8.72 -15.19 -30.17
C PRO A 162 -9.59 -15.96 -29.19
N LEU A 163 -10.92 -15.95 -29.39
CA LEU A 163 -11.80 -16.78 -28.59
C LEU A 163 -11.41 -18.24 -28.75
N GLU A 164 -11.09 -18.88 -27.64
CA GLU A 164 -10.81 -20.31 -27.59
C GLU A 164 -12.03 -21.09 -28.08
N LYS A 165 -11.79 -22.20 -28.80
CA LYS A 165 -12.87 -23.01 -29.38
C LYS A 165 -13.82 -23.55 -28.30
N ASP A 166 -13.32 -23.68 -27.07
CA ASP A 166 -14.11 -24.02 -25.89
C ASP A 166 -14.87 -22.79 -25.35
N ALA A 167 -16.03 -22.55 -25.96
CA ALA A 167 -16.89 -21.41 -25.65
C ALA A 167 -17.55 -21.45 -24.26
N GLN A 168 -17.42 -22.56 -23.52
CA GLN A 168 -18.01 -22.73 -22.18
C GLN A 168 -17.19 -22.05 -21.08
N THR A 169 -15.86 -21.95 -21.23
CA THR A 169 -14.95 -21.36 -20.22
C THR A 169 -14.29 -20.08 -20.72
N ALA A 170 -14.98 -19.34 -21.59
CA ALA A 170 -14.48 -18.07 -22.09
C ALA A 170 -14.17 -17.11 -20.93
N PHE A 171 -12.93 -16.65 -20.86
CA PHE A 171 -12.48 -15.74 -19.81
C PHE A 171 -13.14 -14.36 -20.01
N MET A 172 -14.05 -14.00 -19.10
CA MET A 172 -14.79 -12.75 -19.13
C MET A 172 -13.92 -11.63 -18.55
N TRP A 173 -13.15 -10.98 -19.41
CA TRP A 173 -12.20 -9.93 -19.02
C TRP A 173 -12.87 -8.80 -18.24
N HIS A 174 -14.04 -8.32 -18.67
CA HIS A 174 -14.76 -7.25 -17.98
C HIS A 174 -15.12 -7.61 -16.54
N ASP A 175 -15.60 -8.83 -16.30
CA ASP A 175 -15.99 -9.31 -14.96
C ASP A 175 -14.77 -9.41 -14.04
N ASN A 176 -13.67 -9.97 -14.56
CA ASN A 176 -12.45 -10.19 -13.78
C ASN A 176 -11.73 -8.87 -13.47
N LEU A 177 -11.66 -7.93 -14.43
CA LEU A 177 -11.11 -6.60 -14.20
C LEU A 177 -11.95 -5.80 -13.21
N PHE A 178 -13.29 -5.82 -13.36
CA PHE A 178 -14.19 -5.19 -12.41
C PHE A 178 -14.00 -5.74 -10.99
N LEU A 179 -13.92 -7.07 -10.85
CA LEU A 179 -13.70 -7.72 -9.56
C LEU A 179 -12.34 -7.34 -8.97
N ALA A 180 -11.26 -7.46 -9.75
CA ALA A 180 -9.90 -7.12 -9.31
C ALA A 180 -9.80 -5.66 -8.85
N ARG A 181 -10.41 -4.74 -9.59
CA ARG A 181 -10.47 -3.31 -9.25
C ARG A 181 -11.21 -3.06 -7.94
N ASN A 182 -12.39 -3.66 -7.74
CA ASN A 182 -13.14 -3.51 -6.50
C ASN A 182 -12.42 -4.15 -5.29
N ILE A 183 -11.74 -5.29 -5.48
CA ILE A 183 -10.88 -5.87 -4.44
C ILE A 183 -9.74 -4.90 -4.10
N LEU A 184 -9.08 -4.32 -5.10
CA LEU A 184 -8.03 -3.33 -4.88
C LEU A 184 -8.57 -2.12 -4.08
N PHE A 185 -9.73 -1.59 -4.43
CA PHE A 185 -10.36 -0.46 -3.73
C PHE A 185 -10.82 -0.79 -2.32
N LEU A 186 -11.06 -2.07 -2.00
CA LEU A 186 -11.37 -2.52 -0.65
C LEU A 186 -10.10 -2.70 0.19
N VAL A 187 -9.09 -3.36 -0.38
CA VAL A 187 -7.85 -3.72 0.32
C VAL A 187 -6.97 -2.50 0.57
N LEU A 188 -6.85 -1.59 -0.40
CA LEU A 188 -5.89 -0.48 -0.33
C LEU A 188 -6.18 0.49 0.84
N PRO A 189 -7.41 0.98 1.07
CA PRO A 189 -7.71 1.81 2.25
C PRO A 189 -7.53 1.06 3.58
N ALA A 190 -7.89 -0.23 3.63
CA ALA A 190 -7.71 -1.06 4.81
C ALA A 190 -6.22 -1.26 5.16
N PHE A 191 -5.40 -1.54 4.15
CA PHE A 191 -3.95 -1.66 4.31
C PHE A 191 -3.32 -0.35 4.82
N ILE A 192 -3.75 0.79 4.28
CA ILE A 192 -3.29 2.09 4.78
C ILE A 192 -3.66 2.26 6.24
N GLN A 193 -4.86 1.87 6.67
CA GLN A 193 -5.27 1.91 8.07
C GLN A 193 -4.41 1.08 9.01
N MET A 194 -3.90 -0.06 8.54
CA MET A 194 -3.01 -0.92 9.33
C MET A 194 -1.58 -0.37 9.47
N LEU A 195 -1.14 0.52 8.58
CA LEU A 195 0.22 1.07 8.63
C LEU A 195 0.39 2.08 9.79
N PRO A 196 1.54 2.07 10.50
CA PRO A 196 1.78 2.99 11.60
C PRO A 196 1.82 4.44 11.11
N ALA A 197 1.22 5.34 11.89
CA ALA A 197 1.35 6.77 11.67
C ALA A 197 2.74 7.26 12.10
N ILE A 198 3.41 8.00 11.22
CA ILE A 198 4.68 8.68 11.49
C ILE A 198 4.38 10.17 11.49
N TYR A 199 4.14 10.71 12.68
CA TYR A 199 3.91 12.14 12.82
C TYR A 199 5.20 12.91 12.51
N PRO A 200 5.10 14.05 11.81
CA PRO A 200 6.24 14.95 11.70
C PRO A 200 6.68 15.35 13.12
N PRO A 201 7.99 15.53 13.35
CA PRO A 201 8.46 15.96 14.65
C PRO A 201 7.76 17.28 15.03
N PRO A 202 7.36 17.44 16.31
CA PRO A 202 6.76 18.68 16.76
C PRO A 202 7.73 19.84 16.51
N PRO A 203 7.23 21.08 16.34
CA PRO A 203 8.08 22.24 16.16
C PRO A 203 9.13 22.31 17.27
N ALA A 204 10.34 22.75 16.90
CA ALA A 204 11.51 22.73 17.79
C ALA A 204 11.22 23.45 19.12
N SER A 205 10.37 24.48 19.14
CA SER A 205 9.95 25.20 20.35
C SER A 205 9.23 24.30 21.38
N VAL A 206 8.32 23.43 20.94
CA VAL A 206 7.59 22.52 21.83
C VAL A 206 8.51 21.39 22.29
N ALA A 207 9.36 20.89 21.41
CA ALA A 207 10.38 19.91 21.76
C ALA A 207 11.39 20.47 22.77
N LEU A 208 11.76 21.75 22.63
CA LEU A 208 12.74 22.42 23.48
C LEU A 208 12.30 22.42 24.94
N ALA A 209 11.03 22.72 25.24
CA ALA A 209 10.53 22.72 26.62
C ALA A 209 10.65 21.34 27.28
N ALA A 210 10.28 20.27 26.55
CA ALA A 210 10.40 18.91 27.05
C ALA A 210 11.87 18.48 27.21
N VAL A 211 12.75 18.88 26.28
CA VAL A 211 14.18 18.62 26.32
C VAL A 211 14.86 19.38 27.46
N LEU A 212 14.50 20.65 27.66
CA LEU A 212 15.00 21.51 28.74
C LEU A 212 14.60 20.94 30.11
N GLY A 213 13.33 20.56 30.29
CA GLY A 213 12.89 19.89 31.53
C GLY A 213 13.57 18.53 31.76
N ARG A 214 13.96 17.79 30.71
CA ARG A 214 14.79 16.59 30.85
C ARG A 214 16.22 16.94 31.23
N LEU A 215 16.81 17.96 30.61
CA LEU A 215 18.15 18.45 30.90
C LEU A 215 18.27 18.91 32.36
N GLU A 216 17.33 19.73 32.83
CA GLU A 216 17.23 20.19 34.22
C GLU A 216 17.14 19.04 35.22
N ARG A 217 16.45 17.94 34.87
CA ARG A 217 16.39 16.73 35.72
C ARG A 217 17.67 15.89 35.67
N THR A 218 18.37 15.88 34.54
CA THR A 218 19.62 15.12 34.39
C THR A 218 20.83 15.82 34.99
N LEU A 219 20.83 17.15 35.05
CA LEU A 219 21.92 17.96 35.58
C LEU A 219 22.25 17.63 37.05
N PRO A 220 21.29 17.61 38.02
CA PRO A 220 21.60 17.25 39.39
C PRO A 220 21.98 15.77 39.54
N ARG A 221 21.46 14.88 38.68
CA ARG A 221 21.88 13.47 38.66
C ARG A 221 23.33 13.32 38.21
N ALA A 222 23.74 14.07 37.20
CA ALA A 222 25.13 14.11 36.74
C ALA A 222 26.06 14.68 37.83
N GLN A 223 25.62 15.74 38.52
CA GLN A 223 26.36 16.29 39.66
C GLN A 223 26.45 15.27 40.81
N LEU A 224 25.35 14.60 41.15
CA LEU A 224 25.32 13.56 42.19
C LEU A 224 26.28 12.42 41.83
N LEU A 225 26.28 11.95 40.58
CA LEU A 225 27.24 10.94 40.10
C LEU A 225 28.70 11.40 40.24
N ARG A 226 28.98 12.69 40.02
CA ARG A 226 30.32 13.26 40.25
C ARG A 226 30.73 13.19 41.72
N TYR A 227 29.82 13.47 42.65
CA TYR A 227 30.08 13.38 44.09
C TYR A 227 30.06 11.94 44.62
N PHE A 228 29.40 11.02 43.93
CA PHE A 228 29.29 9.62 44.32
C PHE A 228 30.64 8.89 44.28
N ARG A 229 31.48 9.20 43.27
CA ARG A 229 32.82 8.61 43.12
C ARG A 229 33.72 8.80 44.36
N PRO A 230 33.97 10.03 44.84
CA PRO A 230 34.76 10.22 46.05
C PRO A 230 34.05 9.70 47.30
N ALA A 231 32.71 9.71 47.35
CA ALA A 231 31.96 9.17 48.48
C ALA A 231 32.15 7.64 48.64
N ILE A 232 32.14 6.88 47.54
CA ILE A 232 32.41 5.43 47.53
C ILE A 232 33.79 5.12 48.11
N LEU A 233 34.78 6.00 47.88
CA LEU A 233 36.17 5.79 48.33
C LEU A 233 36.39 6.08 49.82
N ARG A 234 35.44 6.75 50.50
CA ARG A 234 35.54 7.06 51.93
C ARG A 234 35.29 5.86 52.83
N HIS A 235 34.44 4.92 52.42
CA HIS A 235 34.17 3.71 53.19
C HIS A 235 35.08 2.56 52.74
N PRO A 236 35.78 1.86 53.65
CA PRO A 236 36.80 0.88 53.30
C PRO A 236 36.21 -0.30 52.50
N HIS A 237 35.08 -0.85 52.96
CA HIS A 237 34.43 -1.99 52.32
C HIS A 237 33.91 -1.70 50.90
N THR A 238 33.33 -0.51 50.64
CA THR A 238 32.89 -0.14 49.28
C THR A 238 34.06 0.19 48.37
N ARG A 239 35.13 0.78 48.92
CA ARG A 239 36.37 1.04 48.18
C ARG A 239 37.00 -0.26 47.70
N GLU A 240 37.12 -1.27 48.56
CA GLU A 240 37.67 -2.59 48.19
C GLU A 240 36.86 -3.24 47.06
N ARG A 241 35.53 -3.28 47.18
CA ARG A 241 34.66 -3.79 46.11
C ARG A 241 34.76 -2.99 44.81
N ALA A 242 34.88 -1.67 44.89
CA ALA A 242 35.04 -0.82 43.71
C ALA A 242 36.38 -1.10 43.02
N VAL A 243 37.47 -1.21 43.77
CA VAL A 243 38.80 -1.58 43.23
C VAL A 243 38.72 -2.96 42.58
N GLU A 244 38.16 -3.95 43.26
CA GLU A 244 37.98 -5.31 42.73
C GLU A 244 37.21 -5.28 41.39
N PHE A 245 36.06 -4.60 41.36
CA PHE A 245 35.27 -4.44 40.13
C PHE A 245 36.07 -3.80 38.99
N TRP A 246 36.74 -2.67 39.24
CA TRP A 246 37.52 -1.97 38.21
C TRP A 246 38.75 -2.77 37.76
N THR A 247 39.38 -3.53 38.65
CA THR A 247 40.49 -4.42 38.27
C THR A 247 40.02 -5.56 37.38
N LYS A 248 38.86 -6.16 37.68
CA LYS A 248 38.23 -7.17 36.85
C LYS A 248 37.84 -6.61 35.48
N ASP A 249 37.15 -5.47 35.45
CA ASP A 249 36.74 -4.81 34.21
C ASP A 249 37.95 -4.40 33.35
N ALA A 250 39.04 -3.94 33.97
CA ALA A 250 40.28 -3.64 33.27
C ALA A 250 40.93 -4.90 32.66
N ALA A 251 40.90 -6.03 33.36
CA ALA A 251 41.39 -7.32 32.87
C ALA A 251 40.53 -7.86 31.73
N ASP A 252 39.19 -7.84 31.88
CA ASP A 252 38.23 -8.24 30.85
C ASP A 252 38.38 -7.35 29.60
N GLY A 253 38.54 -6.03 29.80
CA GLY A 253 38.80 -5.08 28.71
C GLY A 253 40.16 -5.26 28.06
N ALA A 254 41.18 -5.73 28.78
CA ALA A 254 42.47 -6.10 28.20
C ALA A 254 42.36 -7.40 27.36
N ALA A 255 41.64 -8.40 27.87
CA ALA A 255 41.37 -9.65 27.16
C ALA A 255 40.51 -9.44 25.90
N ALA A 256 39.50 -8.57 25.96
CA ALA A 256 38.70 -8.19 24.81
C ALA A 256 39.55 -7.46 23.75
N ARG A 257 40.47 -6.59 24.19
CA ARG A 257 41.40 -5.90 23.29
C ARG A 257 42.45 -6.82 22.67
N SER A 258 42.89 -7.88 23.33
CA SER A 258 43.83 -8.85 22.76
C SER A 258 43.16 -9.89 21.85
N ASN A 259 41.83 -10.00 21.88
CA ASN A 259 41.09 -10.95 21.06
C ASN A 259 41.01 -10.49 19.59
N PRO A 260 41.54 -11.29 18.63
CA PRO A 260 41.58 -10.90 17.22
C PRO A 260 40.19 -10.76 16.59
N ASN A 261 39.20 -11.55 17.04
CA ASN A 261 37.85 -11.48 16.51
C ASN A 261 37.15 -10.17 16.90
N VAL A 262 37.41 -9.67 18.11
CA VAL A 262 36.88 -8.38 18.59
C VAL A 262 37.54 -7.24 17.82
N GLN A 263 38.85 -7.30 17.60
CA GLN A 263 39.57 -6.30 16.79
C GLN A 263 39.06 -6.23 15.35
N MET A 264 38.81 -7.38 14.70
CA MET A 264 38.25 -7.43 13.34
C MET A 264 36.81 -6.90 13.28
N THR A 265 35.99 -7.19 14.28
CA THR A 265 34.61 -6.70 14.31
C THR A 265 34.59 -5.19 14.57
N ALA A 266 35.44 -4.71 15.48
CA ALA A 266 35.62 -3.29 15.74
C ALA A 266 36.13 -2.55 14.50
N SER A 267 37.07 -3.13 13.73
CA SER A 267 37.56 -2.52 12.49
C SER A 267 36.49 -2.47 11.40
N LYS A 268 35.70 -3.53 11.22
CA LYS A 268 34.55 -3.56 10.29
C LYS A 268 33.51 -2.48 10.60
N LEU A 269 33.32 -2.16 11.88
CA LEU A 269 32.39 -1.13 12.34
C LEU A 269 33.00 0.28 12.42
N GLY A 270 34.28 0.47 12.07
CA GLY A 270 34.96 1.77 12.13
C GLY A 270 35.46 2.19 13.52
N PHE A 271 35.47 1.28 14.49
CA PHE A 271 35.95 1.47 15.86
C PHE A 271 37.28 0.76 16.14
N GLY A 272 38.10 0.53 15.11
CA GLY A 272 39.35 -0.22 15.23
C GLY A 272 40.32 0.38 16.25
N PHE A 273 40.92 -0.49 17.08
CA PHE A 273 41.91 -0.12 18.10
C PHE A 273 43.34 -0.04 17.58
N ALA A 274 43.62 -0.68 16.44
CA ALA A 274 44.94 -0.62 15.81
C ALA A 274 45.17 0.79 15.26
N SER A 275 46.25 1.45 15.71
CA SER A 275 46.79 2.56 14.92
C SER A 275 47.11 2.02 13.53
N PRO A 276 46.74 2.72 12.46
CA PRO A 276 47.19 2.33 11.14
C PRO A 276 48.71 2.25 11.19
N VAL A 277 49.26 1.06 10.91
CA VAL A 277 50.70 0.89 10.73
C VAL A 277 51.01 1.53 9.37
N SER A 278 50.98 2.87 9.31
CA SER A 278 51.51 3.61 8.18
C SER A 278 52.99 3.83 8.46
N SER A 279 53.79 3.07 7.73
CA SER A 279 55.21 3.16 7.54
C SER A 279 55.76 4.59 7.66
N GLY A 280 56.66 4.81 8.63
CA GLY A 280 57.82 5.67 8.43
C GLY A 280 57.73 7.17 8.69
N ASP A 281 56.71 7.70 9.37
CA ASP A 281 56.72 9.13 9.75
C ASP A 281 56.50 9.33 11.25
N ASN A 282 57.51 9.90 11.92
CA ASN A 282 57.66 10.02 13.38
C ASN A 282 56.74 11.09 14.02
N GLY A 283 55.65 11.46 13.36
CA GLY A 283 54.60 12.30 13.95
C GLY A 283 53.56 11.43 14.62
N GLY A 284 53.49 11.46 15.96
CA GLY A 284 52.58 10.62 16.76
C GLY A 284 51.13 10.63 16.25
N GLN A 285 50.76 9.64 15.44
CA GLN A 285 49.41 9.53 14.89
C GLN A 285 48.43 9.15 16.00
N GLU A 286 47.46 10.05 16.24
CA GLU A 286 46.35 9.80 17.15
C GLU A 286 45.53 8.59 16.66
N SER A 287 45.25 7.64 17.56
CA SER A 287 44.39 6.48 17.28
C SER A 287 43.05 6.90 16.65
N LEU A 288 42.51 6.13 15.70
CA LEU A 288 41.23 6.39 15.01
C LEU A 288 40.07 6.70 15.97
N LEU A 289 40.03 6.05 17.14
CA LEU A 289 39.05 6.33 18.20
C LEU A 289 39.13 7.76 18.75
N ARG A 290 40.34 8.29 18.94
CA ARG A 290 40.55 9.69 19.37
C ARG A 290 40.10 10.65 18.28
N VAL A 291 40.39 10.35 17.02
CA VAL A 291 39.96 11.17 15.88
C VAL A 291 38.43 11.19 15.80
N ASN A 292 37.77 10.04 15.93
CA ASN A 292 36.30 9.95 15.92
C ASN A 292 35.67 10.63 17.13
N ALA A 293 36.23 10.46 18.33
CA ALA A 293 35.75 11.16 19.53
C ALA A 293 35.93 12.68 19.40
N ARG A 294 37.06 13.13 18.86
CA ARG A 294 37.34 14.55 18.62
C ARG A 294 36.39 15.12 17.56
N MET A 295 36.15 14.39 16.47
CA MET A 295 35.17 14.76 15.45
C MET A 295 33.76 14.85 16.03
N ALA A 296 33.35 13.88 16.87
CA ALA A 296 32.05 13.93 17.54
C ALA A 296 31.93 15.15 18.45
N VAL A 297 32.94 15.44 19.28
CA VAL A 297 32.96 16.63 20.12
C VAL A 297 32.95 17.92 19.29
N GLN A 298 33.72 17.98 18.20
CA GLN A 298 33.73 19.14 17.30
C GLN A 298 32.39 19.31 16.58
N SER A 299 31.71 18.24 16.17
CA SER A 299 30.39 18.28 15.53
C SER A 299 29.30 18.79 16.48
N LEU A 300 29.47 18.58 17.78
CA LEU A 300 28.56 19.07 18.81
C LEU A 300 28.84 20.53 19.19
N LYS A 301 30.08 20.99 19.06
CA LYS A 301 30.49 22.37 19.38
C LYS A 301 29.62 23.48 18.74
N PRO A 302 29.22 23.44 17.45
CA PRO A 302 28.37 24.47 16.86
C PRO A 302 26.95 24.50 17.44
N LEU A 303 26.43 23.40 17.99
CA LEU A 303 25.12 23.39 18.66
C LEU A 303 25.14 24.14 20.01
N PHE A 304 26.33 24.37 20.58
CA PHE A 304 26.51 25.05 21.86
C PHE A 304 27.12 26.46 21.72
N MET A 305 27.43 26.90 20.50
CA MET A 305 27.84 28.29 20.28
C MET A 305 26.60 29.19 20.30
N PRO A 306 26.58 30.28 21.10
CA PRO A 306 25.51 31.26 21.04
C PRO A 306 25.47 31.88 19.63
N PRO A 307 24.28 32.25 19.12
CA PRO A 307 24.17 32.92 17.83
C PRO A 307 25.04 34.19 17.85
N ALA A 308 25.80 34.41 16.78
CA ALA A 308 26.57 35.63 16.62
C ALA A 308 25.59 36.82 16.56
N ASN A 309 25.76 37.76 17.50
CA ASN A 309 24.99 39.00 17.57
C ASN A 309 25.18 39.86 16.31
#